data_AF-A0A7E5X0Z9-F1
#
_entry.id   AF-A0A7E5X0Z9-F1
#
_cell.length_a   1.000
_cell.length_b   1.000
_cell.length_c   1.000
_cell.angle_alpha   90.00
_cell.angle_beta   90.00
_cell.angle_gamma   90.00
#
_symmetry.space_group_name_H-M   'P 1'
#
loop_
_entity.id
_entity.type
_entity.pdbx_description
1 polymer ?
#
loop_
_entity_poly.entity_id
_entity_poly.type
_entity_poly.pdbx_seq_one_letter_code
_entity_poly.pdbx_strand_id
1 'polypeptide(L)'
;MMRALRRRPFDNTLWYPFGILVENRYIYKILETMLQTIPLHLLHVVTSICGTKPRPSYSTLCSRLQAMNEALKFFALREWDFERERVTRLRERLAPEDAAVFNLDVKTIDWTSHCEDFVAGARRYLLRERDEDIDRARRRMFK
;
A
#
# COMPACT_ATOMS: atom_id res chain seq x y z
N MET A 1 -9.58 -2.51 -3.05
CA MET A 1 -8.25 -2.62 -2.38
C MET A 1 -8.28 -3.24 -0.97
N MET A 2 -8.82 -2.59 0.08
CA MET A 2 -8.72 -3.14 1.46
C MET A 2 -9.33 -4.54 1.63
N ARG A 3 -10.45 -4.83 0.95
CA ARG A 3 -11.05 -6.19 0.93
C ARG A 3 -10.11 -7.24 0.33
N ALA A 4 -9.37 -6.90 -0.73
CA ALA A 4 -8.41 -7.78 -1.38
C ALA A 4 -7.22 -8.13 -0.46
N LEU A 5 -6.65 -7.11 0.19
CA LEU A 5 -5.60 -7.29 1.18
C LEU A 5 -6.06 -8.15 2.37
N ARG A 6 -7.35 -8.09 2.76
CA ARG A 6 -7.88 -8.89 3.89
C ARG A 6 -8.06 -10.35 3.49
N ARG A 7 -8.41 -10.59 2.22
CA ARG A 7 -8.46 -11.94 1.63
C ARG A 7 -7.06 -12.55 1.53
N ARG A 8 -6.03 -11.77 1.18
CA ARG A 8 -4.64 -12.25 1.04
C ARG A 8 -3.68 -11.36 1.84
N PRO A 9 -3.60 -11.52 3.17
CA PRO A 9 -2.76 -10.68 4.02
C PRO A 9 -1.28 -11.04 3.90
N PHE A 10 -0.40 -10.05 4.01
CA PHE A 10 1.06 -10.26 4.00
C PHE A 10 1.54 -10.96 5.29
N ASP A 11 2.51 -11.87 5.18
CA ASP A 11 2.85 -12.84 6.24
C ASP A 11 3.70 -12.23 7.39
N ASN A 12 4.48 -11.20 7.09
CA ASN A 12 5.37 -10.51 8.04
C ASN A 12 4.86 -9.12 8.42
N THR A 13 3.57 -9.00 8.72
CA THR A 13 2.96 -7.71 9.09
C THR A 13 2.59 -7.71 10.57
N LEU A 14 3.12 -6.74 11.33
CA LEU A 14 2.71 -6.50 12.73
C LEU A 14 1.29 -5.92 12.82
N TRP A 15 0.95 -5.04 11.87
CA TRP A 15 -0.31 -4.31 11.80
C TRP A 15 -0.70 -4.18 10.34
N TYR A 16 -1.99 -4.09 10.04
CA TYR A 16 -2.40 -3.79 8.68
C TYR A 16 -1.86 -2.42 8.24
N PRO A 17 -1.20 -2.30 7.08
CA PRO A 17 -0.70 -1.01 6.62
C PRO A 17 -1.89 -0.10 6.33
N PHE A 18 -1.90 1.07 6.96
CA PHE A 18 -2.83 2.14 6.67
C PHE A 18 -2.07 3.45 6.53
N GLY A 19 -2.61 4.37 5.74
CA GLY A 19 -2.05 5.70 5.54
C GLY A 19 -3.12 6.76 5.76
N ILE A 20 -2.76 7.85 6.43
CA ILE A 20 -3.61 9.02 6.60
C ILE A 20 -2.92 10.16 5.85
N LEU A 21 -3.65 10.76 4.91
CA LEU A 21 -3.16 11.92 4.16
C LEU A 21 -3.53 13.19 4.92
N VAL A 22 -2.53 14.02 5.19
CA VAL A 22 -2.68 15.27 5.93
C VAL A 22 -1.84 16.34 5.24
N GLU A 23 -2.49 17.45 4.90
CA GLU A 23 -1.83 18.60 4.25
C GLU A 23 -1.06 19.45 5.26
N ASN A 24 -1.58 19.58 6.48
CA ASN A 24 -0.94 20.38 7.53
C ASN A 24 0.27 19.64 8.14
N ARG A 25 1.46 20.23 7.96
CA ARG A 25 2.75 19.70 8.46
C ARG A 25 2.78 19.45 9.97
N TYR A 26 2.13 20.29 10.77
CA TYR A 26 2.11 20.14 12.24
C TYR A 26 1.28 18.94 12.66
N ILE A 27 0.07 18.82 12.08
CA ILE A 27 -0.81 17.67 12.33
C ILE A 27 -0.15 16.38 11.84
N TYR A 28 0.48 16.40 10.66
CA TYR A 28 1.27 15.28 10.16
C TYR A 28 2.35 14.86 11.16
N LYS A 29 3.13 15.80 11.71
CA LYS A 29 4.20 15.50 12.68
C LYS A 29 3.66 14.92 13.99
N ILE A 30 2.52 15.42 14.47
CA ILE A 30 1.85 14.89 15.67
C ILE A 30 1.41 13.44 15.42
N LEU A 31 0.74 13.18 14.29
CA LEU A 31 0.26 11.84 13.94
C LEU A 31 1.40 10.87 13.67
N GLU A 32 2.44 11.28 12.96
CA GLU A 32 3.66 10.50 12.75
C GLU A 32 4.26 10.07 14.09
N THR A 33 4.37 11.02 15.03
CA THR A 33 4.94 10.74 16.36
C THR A 33 4.04 9.79 17.16
N MET A 34 2.73 10.01 17.16
CA MET A 34 1.75 9.20 17.90
C MET A 34 1.56 7.80 17.34
N LEU A 35 1.52 7.64 16.02
CA LEU A 35 1.18 6.38 15.36
C LEU A 35 2.39 5.56 14.92
N GLN A 36 3.54 6.19 14.67
CA GLN A 36 4.75 5.49 14.21
C GLN A 36 5.82 5.47 15.31
N THR A 37 6.27 6.65 15.75
CA THR A 37 7.44 6.78 16.65
C THR A 37 7.18 6.19 18.03
N ILE A 38 6.08 6.56 18.70
CA ILE A 38 5.75 6.09 20.05
C ILE A 38 5.57 4.56 20.08
N PRO A 39 4.75 3.92 19.22
CA PRO A 39 4.54 2.47 19.26
C PRO A 39 5.83 1.68 19.00
N LEU A 40 6.67 2.15 18.08
CA LEU A 40 7.94 1.51 17.78
C LEU A 40 8.90 1.61 19.00
N HIS A 41 8.97 2.78 19.67
CA HIS A 41 9.84 2.96 20.84
C HIS A 41 9.37 2.13 22.04
N LEU A 42 8.06 2.05 22.24
CA LEU A 42 7.46 1.16 23.24
C LEU A 42 7.84 -0.30 22.97
N LEU A 43 7.74 -0.74 21.72
CA LEU A 43 8.16 -2.08 21.30
C LEU A 43 9.65 -2.31 21.57
N HIS A 44 10.50 -1.30 21.35
CA HIS A 44 11.94 -1.39 21.67
C HIS A 44 12.20 -1.58 23.17
N VAL A 45 11.51 -0.85 24.04
CA VAL A 45 11.65 -1.00 25.50
C VAL A 45 11.19 -2.39 25.93
N VAL A 46 10.02 -2.84 25.48
CA VAL A 46 9.47 -4.17 25.82
C VAL A 46 10.40 -5.28 25.37
N THR A 47 10.88 -5.23 24.13
CA THR A 47 11.78 -6.26 23.59
C THR A 47 13.15 -6.26 24.28
N SER A 48 13.64 -5.09 24.69
CA SER A 48 14.88 -4.96 25.48
C SER A 48 14.73 -5.59 26.87
N ILE A 49 13.58 -5.40 27.53
CA ILE A 49 13.27 -6.02 28.82
C ILE A 49 13.12 -7.55 28.67
N CYS A 50 12.46 -8.01 27.61
CA CYS A 50 12.27 -9.44 27.34
C CYS A 50 13.52 -10.14 26.75
N GLY A 51 14.64 -9.43 26.56
CA GLY A 51 15.88 -9.99 26.01
C GLY A 51 15.80 -10.46 24.55
N THR A 52 14.71 -10.14 23.84
CA THR A 52 14.53 -10.49 22.43
C THR A 52 15.01 -9.33 21.56
N LYS A 53 15.97 -9.57 20.67
CA LYS A 53 16.43 -8.54 19.73
C LYS A 53 15.52 -8.57 18.49
N PRO A 54 14.73 -7.52 18.21
CA PRO A 54 13.91 -7.48 17.01
C PRO A 54 14.80 -7.43 15.76
N ARG A 55 14.44 -8.22 14.74
CA ARG A 55 15.04 -8.18 13.39
C ARG A 55 13.94 -7.86 12.38
N PRO A 56 14.03 -6.75 11.62
CA PRO A 56 15.13 -5.76 11.57
C PRO A 56 15.24 -4.86 12.80
N SER A 57 16.39 -4.20 12.95
CA SER A 57 16.62 -3.18 14.00
C SER A 57 15.62 -2.03 13.88
N TYR A 58 15.21 -1.48 15.03
CA TYR A 58 14.30 -0.33 15.12
C TYR A 58 14.74 0.84 14.22
N SER A 59 16.01 1.23 14.27
CA SER A 59 16.53 2.38 13.51
C SER A 59 16.43 2.15 11.99
N THR A 60 16.62 0.90 11.55
CA THR A 60 16.45 0.49 10.16
C THR A 60 14.98 0.56 9.73
N LEU A 61 14.05 0.21 10.62
CA LEU A 61 12.62 0.28 10.32
C LEU A 61 12.14 1.74 10.20
N CYS A 62 12.52 2.61 11.15
CA CYS A 62 12.19 4.03 11.10
C CYS A 62 12.75 4.72 9.85
N SER A 63 14.03 4.47 9.51
CA SER A 63 14.63 5.06 8.30
C SER A 63 13.95 4.60 7.02
N ARG A 64 13.55 3.33 6.91
CA ARG A 64 12.77 2.81 5.78
C ARG A 64 11.39 3.46 5.68
N LEU A 65 10.68 3.61 6.80
CA LEU A 65 9.37 4.27 6.85
C LEU A 65 9.48 5.73 6.43
N GLN A 66 10.48 6.45 6.94
CA GLN A 66 10.71 7.85 6.58
C GLN A 66 11.05 8.00 5.09
N ALA A 67 11.92 7.15 4.54
CA ALA A 67 12.24 7.15 3.12
C ALA A 67 11.00 6.89 2.24
N MET A 68 10.16 5.93 2.64
CA MET A 68 8.92 5.62 1.95
C MET A 68 7.92 6.80 2.01
N ASN A 69 7.76 7.43 3.18
CA ASN A 69 6.89 8.58 3.35
C ASN A 69 7.36 9.76 2.48
N GLU A 70 8.66 10.05 2.44
CA GLU A 70 9.20 11.17 1.66
C GLU A 70 9.01 10.92 0.14
N ALA A 71 9.22 9.70 -0.32
CA ALA A 71 8.95 9.31 -1.71
C ALA A 71 7.45 9.44 -2.04
N LEU A 72 6.57 8.99 -1.15
CA LEU A 72 5.12 8.99 -1.38
C LEU A 72 4.53 10.42 -1.33
N LYS A 73 5.11 11.30 -0.52
CA LYS A 73 4.63 12.66 -0.30
C LYS A 73 4.41 13.44 -1.60
N PHE A 74 5.33 13.32 -2.54
CA PHE A 74 5.23 13.99 -3.84
C PHE A 74 4.01 13.54 -4.64
N PHE A 75 3.74 12.24 -4.66
CA PHE A 75 2.63 11.66 -5.41
C PHE A 75 1.29 11.85 -4.70
N ALA A 76 1.29 11.80 -3.37
CA ALA A 76 0.07 11.73 -2.57
C ALA A 76 -0.52 13.10 -2.18
N LEU A 77 0.32 14.14 -2.06
CA LEU A 77 -0.14 15.48 -1.65
C LEU A 77 -0.33 16.45 -2.83
N ARG A 78 -0.06 16.00 -4.06
CA ARG A 78 -0.26 16.82 -5.25
C ARG A 78 -1.51 16.37 -5.96
N GLU A 79 -2.32 17.34 -6.37
CA GLU A 79 -3.36 17.09 -7.35
C GLU A 79 -2.72 16.92 -8.72
N TRP A 80 -3.16 15.89 -9.43
CA TRP A 80 -2.72 15.59 -10.77
C TRP A 80 -3.90 15.84 -11.71
N ASP A 81 -3.84 16.94 -12.46
CA ASP A 81 -4.76 17.15 -13.56
C ASP A 81 -4.22 16.43 -14.80
N PHE A 82 -4.98 15.45 -15.26
CA PHE A 82 -4.68 14.72 -16.48
C PHE A 82 -5.62 15.23 -17.57
N GLU A 83 -5.06 15.85 -18.62
CA GLU A 83 -5.84 16.29 -19.78
C GLU A 83 -6.51 15.08 -20.46
N ARG A 84 -7.84 14.97 -20.33
CA ARG A 84 -8.61 13.83 -20.87
C ARG A 84 -9.23 14.11 -22.23
N GLU A 85 -9.31 15.37 -22.66
CA GLU A 85 -10.09 15.78 -23.84
C GLU A 85 -9.64 15.06 -25.12
N ARG A 86 -8.33 14.95 -25.33
CA ARG A 86 -7.77 14.28 -26.52
C ARG A 86 -8.09 12.79 -26.55
N VAL A 87 -8.02 12.11 -25.39
CA VAL A 87 -8.33 10.68 -25.27
C VAL A 87 -9.81 10.43 -25.52
N THR A 88 -10.69 11.29 -24.97
CA THR A 88 -12.13 11.20 -25.22
C THR A 88 -12.45 11.38 -26.69
N ARG A 89 -11.91 12.43 -27.34
CA ARG A 89 -12.11 12.67 -28.79
C ARG A 89 -11.56 11.54 -29.65
N LEU A 90 -10.41 10.98 -29.29
CA LEU A 90 -9.83 9.84 -30.00
C LEU A 90 -10.78 8.64 -29.92
N ARG A 91 -11.29 8.33 -28.73
CA ARG A 91 -12.24 7.25 -28.51
C ARG A 91 -13.52 7.41 -29.33
N GLU A 92 -14.07 8.62 -29.42
CA GLU A 92 -15.28 8.92 -30.21
C GLU A 92 -15.07 8.73 -31.72
N ARG A 93 -13.82 8.83 -32.19
CA ARG A 93 -13.46 8.70 -33.60
C ARG A 93 -13.01 7.30 -34.00
N LEU A 94 -12.82 6.38 -33.05
CA LEU A 94 -12.43 5.01 -33.35
C LEU A 94 -13.59 4.26 -34.02
N ALA A 95 -13.27 3.48 -35.05
CA ALA A 95 -14.21 2.51 -35.60
C ALA A 95 -14.57 1.45 -34.52
N PRO A 96 -15.76 0.84 -34.57
CA PRO A 96 -16.16 -0.17 -33.59
C PRO A 96 -15.18 -1.35 -33.48
N GLU A 97 -14.57 -1.75 -34.60
CA GLU A 97 -13.58 -2.82 -34.68
C GLU A 97 -12.31 -2.46 -33.90
N ASP A 98 -11.76 -1.27 -34.13
CA ASP A 98 -10.58 -0.78 -33.42
C ASP A 98 -10.87 -0.53 -31.94
N ALA A 99 -12.08 -0.05 -31.61
CA ALA A 99 -12.47 0.22 -30.23
C ALA A 99 -12.54 -1.07 -29.39
N ALA A 100 -12.84 -2.21 -30.03
CA ALA A 100 -12.83 -3.52 -29.37
C ALA A 100 -11.40 -4.00 -29.06
N VAL A 101 -10.43 -3.65 -29.91
CA VAL A 101 -9.00 -4.01 -29.71
C VAL A 101 -8.33 -3.05 -28.73
N PHE A 102 -8.59 -1.74 -28.88
CA PHE A 102 -7.98 -0.67 -28.10
C PHE A 102 -8.99 -0.04 -27.14
N ASN A 103 -9.16 -0.68 -25.99
CA ASN A 103 -10.06 -0.18 -24.97
C ASN A 103 -9.47 1.06 -24.26
N LEU A 104 -9.94 2.24 -24.66
CA LEU A 104 -9.58 3.52 -24.06
C LEU A 104 -10.51 3.91 -22.88
N ASP A 105 -11.48 3.07 -22.53
CA ASP A 105 -12.41 3.35 -21.43
C ASP A 105 -11.98 2.70 -20.11
N VAL A 106 -11.41 3.51 -19.23
CA VAL A 106 -11.00 3.07 -17.89
C VAL A 106 -12.19 2.60 -17.03
N LYS A 107 -13.44 2.99 -17.36
CA LYS A 107 -14.64 2.56 -16.61
C LYS A 107 -14.99 1.09 -16.82
N THR A 108 -14.52 0.50 -17.91
CA THR A 108 -14.78 -0.92 -18.23
C THR A 108 -13.90 -1.87 -17.40
N ILE A 109 -12.89 -1.35 -16.71
CA ILE A 109 -12.01 -2.14 -15.86
C ILE A 109 -12.78 -2.59 -14.62
N ASP A 110 -12.84 -3.90 -14.37
CA ASP A 110 -13.24 -4.40 -13.06
C ASP A 110 -12.13 -4.12 -12.05
N TRP A 111 -12.23 -2.95 -11.41
CA TRP A 111 -11.31 -2.51 -10.37
C TRP A 111 -11.25 -3.46 -9.19
N THR A 112 -12.29 -4.26 -8.95
CA THR A 112 -12.30 -5.23 -7.84
C THR A 112 -11.37 -6.39 -8.17
N SER A 113 -11.56 -7.06 -9.31
CA SER A 113 -10.66 -8.13 -9.76
C SER A 113 -9.24 -7.63 -9.94
N HIS A 114 -9.07 -6.47 -10.58
CA HIS A 114 -7.76 -5.87 -10.79
C HIS A 114 -7.01 -5.62 -9.46
N CYS A 115 -7.70 -5.12 -8.42
CA CYS A 115 -7.10 -4.96 -7.10
C CYS A 115 -6.70 -6.31 -6.47
N GLU A 116 -7.48 -7.36 -6.69
CA GLU A 116 -7.16 -8.70 -6.16
C GLU A 116 -5.92 -9.29 -6.83
N ASP A 117 -5.84 -9.19 -8.16
CA ASP A 117 -4.68 -9.62 -8.94
C ASP A 117 -3.44 -8.81 -8.58
N PHE A 118 -3.58 -7.49 -8.39
CA PHE A 118 -2.50 -6.62 -7.95
C PHE A 118 -1.94 -7.06 -6.58
N VAL A 119 -2.81 -7.32 -5.60
CA VAL A 119 -2.38 -7.78 -4.26
C VAL A 119 -1.68 -9.15 -4.35
N ALA A 120 -2.21 -10.07 -5.15
CA ALA A 120 -1.59 -11.38 -5.37
C ALA A 120 -0.22 -11.25 -6.05
N GLY A 121 -0.10 -10.40 -7.07
CA GLY A 121 1.15 -10.12 -7.75
C GLY A 121 2.19 -9.46 -6.85
N ALA A 122 1.79 -8.46 -6.06
CA ALA A 122 2.67 -7.80 -5.10
C ALA A 122 3.22 -8.80 -4.08
N ARG A 123 2.37 -9.70 -3.55
CA ARG A 123 2.78 -10.77 -2.64
C ARG A 123 3.84 -11.68 -3.27
N ARG A 124 3.57 -12.18 -4.47
CA ARG A 124 4.43 -13.18 -5.13
C ARG A 124 5.74 -12.59 -5.65
N TYR A 125 5.70 -11.41 -6.25
CA TYR A 125 6.83 -10.85 -7.00
C TYR A 125 7.60 -9.77 -6.23
N LEU A 126 6.91 -8.88 -5.50
CA LEU A 126 7.57 -7.82 -4.73
C LEU A 126 8.03 -8.33 -3.36
N LEU A 127 7.16 -9.03 -2.64
CA LEU A 127 7.44 -9.53 -1.30
C LEU A 127 8.05 -10.94 -1.30
N ARG A 128 8.02 -11.63 -2.44
CA ARG A 128 8.53 -13.01 -2.61
C ARG A 128 7.92 -14.00 -1.60
N GLU A 129 6.66 -13.77 -1.22
CA GLU A 129 5.91 -14.67 -0.34
C GLU A 129 5.23 -15.77 -1.16
N ARG A 130 5.16 -16.99 -0.61
CA ARG A 130 4.50 -18.12 -1.29
C ARG A 130 3.00 -18.10 -1.02
N ASP A 131 2.23 -18.66 -1.95
CA ASP A 131 0.78 -18.77 -1.82
C ASP A 131 0.36 -19.72 -0.67
N GLU A 132 1.17 -20.74 -0.39
CA GLU A 132 1.00 -21.66 0.76
C GLU A 132 1.02 -20.93 2.11
N ASP A 133 1.70 -19.79 2.19
CA ASP A 133 1.86 -19.04 3.43
C ASP A 133 0.61 -18.16 3.74
N ILE A 134 -0.40 -18.12 2.85
CA ILE A 134 -1.59 -17.25 2.99
C ILE A 134 -2.40 -17.60 4.24
N ASP A 135 -2.65 -18.89 4.49
CA ASP A 135 -3.46 -19.30 5.65
C ASP A 135 -2.73 -19.08 6.96
N ARG A 136 -1.39 -19.18 6.96
CA ARG A 136 -0.57 -18.79 8.11
C ARG A 136 -0.68 -17.29 8.38
N ALA A 137 -0.58 -16.46 7.35
CA ALA A 137 -0.71 -15.02 7.45
C ALA A 137 -2.09 -14.60 7.98
N ARG A 138 -3.17 -15.25 7.50
CA ARG A 138 -4.54 -15.00 8.01
C ARG A 138 -4.64 -15.28 9.51
N ARG A 139 -4.14 -16.43 9.98
CA ARG A 139 -4.19 -16.79 11.41
C ARG A 139 -3.45 -15.80 12.32
N ARG A 140 -2.41 -15.12 11.82
CA ARG A 140 -1.67 -14.10 12.56
C ARG A 140 -2.42 -12.77 12.66
N MET A 141 -3.18 -12.38 11.63
CA MET A 141 -3.93 -11.12 11.62
C MET A 141 -5.27 -11.18 12.36
N PHE A 142 -5.90 -12.36 12.47
CA PHE A 142 -7.18 -12.54 13.15
C PHE A 142 -7.05 -13.06 14.59
N LYS A 143 -5.83 -13.01 15.15
CA LYS A 143 -5.55 -13.27 16.57
C LYS A 143 -5.41 -11.96 17.30
#